data_AF-A0A7S3H1B9-F1
#
_entry.id   AF-A0A7S3H1B9-F1
#
_cell.length_a   1.000
_cell.length_b   1.000
_cell.length_c   1.000
_cell.angle_alpha   90.00
_cell.angle_beta   90.00
_cell.angle_gamma   90.00
#
_symmetry.space_group_name_H-M   'P 1'
#
loop_
_entity.id
_entity.type
_entity.pdbx_description
1 polymer ?
#
loop_
_entity_poly.entity_id
_entity_poly.type
_entity_poly.pdbx_seq_one_letter_code
_entity_poly.pdbx_strand_id
1 'polypeptide(L)'
;ASAAIFNAQYAVKILYPQFSVAPVLTNITRTSAQVSVNITAPGNVYCAAFLAGTPLSTVVSIRNTGATVLAPTRGVYRVNLRSLSPDTAYEVYCYTENFGGFVMPLSTALTTKTALQTTCCRTIQMVTSFPSISIFTTGSLRPELQFVFALDSRPRGTI
;
A
#
# COMPACT_ATOMS: atom_id res chain seq x y z
N ALA A 1 8.81 -62.22 -12.01
CA ALA A 1 9.42 -60.93 -11.68
C ALA A 1 8.33 -60.05 -11.07
N SER A 2 8.44 -59.72 -9.78
CA SER A 2 7.44 -58.92 -9.06
C SER A 2 7.86 -57.46 -9.10
N ALA A 3 7.09 -56.63 -9.81
CA ALA A 3 7.30 -55.18 -9.82
C ALA A 3 6.53 -54.58 -8.63
N ALA A 4 7.24 -53.93 -7.70
CA ALA A 4 6.63 -53.10 -6.69
C ALA A 4 6.40 -51.70 -7.28
N ILE A 5 5.14 -51.27 -7.35
CA ILE A 5 4.79 -49.92 -7.79
C ILE A 5 4.97 -48.98 -6.59
N PHE A 6 5.97 -48.11 -6.64
CA PHE A 6 6.17 -47.05 -5.66
C PHE A 6 5.17 -45.92 -5.94
N ASN A 7 4.17 -45.77 -5.08
CA ASN A 7 3.23 -44.65 -5.11
C ASN A 7 3.60 -43.66 -4.01
N ALA A 8 4.07 -42.48 -4.39
CA ALA A 8 4.34 -41.38 -3.47
C ALA A 8 3.31 -40.26 -3.69
N GLN A 9 2.66 -39.86 -2.60
CA GLN A 9 1.86 -38.65 -2.55
C GLN A 9 2.71 -37.50 -2.01
N TYR A 10 2.70 -36.36 -2.68
CA TYR A 10 3.34 -35.14 -2.22
C TYR A 10 2.29 -34.07 -1.95
N ALA A 11 2.55 -33.23 -0.95
CA ALA A 11 1.75 -32.06 -0.64
C ALA A 11 2.66 -30.84 -0.51
N VAL A 12 2.21 -29.69 -1.00
CA VAL A 12 2.94 -28.43 -0.84
C VAL A 12 2.80 -27.99 0.61
N LYS A 13 3.93 -27.95 1.34
CA LYS A 13 3.97 -27.45 2.71
C LYS A 13 4.12 -25.93 2.69
N ILE A 14 3.10 -25.22 3.17
CA ILE A 14 3.10 -23.77 3.28
C ILE A 14 3.81 -23.37 4.58
N LEU A 15 4.86 -22.54 4.46
CA LEU A 15 5.71 -22.13 5.59
C LEU A 15 5.62 -20.63 5.91
N TYR A 16 4.94 -19.85 5.08
CA TYR A 16 4.65 -18.44 5.32
C TYR A 16 3.33 -18.25 6.10
N PRO A 17 3.15 -17.14 6.84
CA PRO A 17 1.89 -16.85 7.51
C PRO A 17 0.74 -16.71 6.51
N GLN A 18 -0.36 -17.40 6.72
CA GLN A 18 -1.53 -17.26 5.87
C GLN A 18 -2.54 -16.30 6.48
N PHE A 19 -3.38 -15.70 5.64
CA PHE A 19 -4.53 -14.94 6.10
C PHE A 19 -5.70 -15.89 6.34
N SER A 20 -6.21 -15.95 7.57
CA SER A 20 -7.36 -16.80 7.93
C SER A 20 -8.66 -16.32 7.29
N VAL A 21 -8.74 -15.01 7.00
CA VAL A 21 -9.87 -14.33 6.36
C VAL A 21 -9.33 -13.24 5.43
N ALA A 22 -10.14 -12.77 4.49
CA ALA A 22 -9.77 -11.66 3.62
C ALA A 22 -9.43 -10.39 4.43
N PRO A 23 -8.42 -9.59 4.01
CA PRO A 23 -8.09 -8.33 4.67
C PRO A 23 -9.28 -7.36 4.67
N VAL A 24 -9.56 -6.78 5.84
CA VAL A 24 -10.68 -5.84 6.03
C VAL A 24 -10.15 -4.42 6.12
N LEU A 25 -10.74 -3.50 5.35
CA LEU A 25 -10.41 -2.08 5.42
C LEU A 25 -11.25 -1.38 6.47
N THR A 26 -10.62 -0.58 7.31
CA THR A 26 -11.24 0.24 8.35
C THR A 26 -10.62 1.63 8.38
N ASN A 27 -11.29 2.58 9.04
CA ASN A 27 -10.78 3.94 9.26
C ASN A 27 -10.20 4.59 7.98
N ILE A 28 -11.02 4.55 6.91
CA ILE A 28 -10.63 5.11 5.62
C ILE A 28 -10.79 6.63 5.69
N THR A 29 -9.70 7.34 5.44
CA THR A 29 -9.66 8.79 5.41
C THR A 29 -9.24 9.30 4.03
N ARG A 30 -8.98 10.60 3.95
CA ARG A 30 -8.56 11.27 2.74
C ARG A 30 -7.18 10.84 2.26
N THR A 31 -6.26 10.56 3.18
CA THR A 31 -4.85 10.27 2.88
C THR A 31 -4.31 9.02 3.56
N SER A 32 -5.19 8.28 4.25
CA SER A 32 -4.84 7.04 4.94
C SER A 32 -5.97 6.03 4.93
N ALA A 33 -5.62 4.78 5.16
CA ALA A 33 -6.57 3.70 5.43
C ALA A 33 -5.90 2.69 6.35
N GLN A 34 -6.70 1.97 7.14
CA GLN A 34 -6.20 0.89 7.98
C GLN A 34 -6.64 -0.46 7.40
N VAL A 35 -5.72 -1.40 7.33
CA VAL A 35 -5.97 -2.78 6.91
C VAL A 35 -5.88 -3.68 8.13
N SER A 36 -6.96 -4.36 8.46
CA SER A 36 -7.00 -5.39 9.51
C SER A 36 -6.81 -6.75 8.86
N VAL A 37 -5.73 -7.45 9.24
CA VAL A 37 -5.42 -8.80 8.78
C VAL A 37 -5.43 -9.77 9.96
N ASN A 38 -5.83 -11.02 9.73
CA ASN A 38 -5.73 -12.09 10.71
C ASN A 38 -4.76 -13.16 10.19
N ILE A 39 -3.62 -13.35 10.85
CA ILE A 39 -2.57 -14.26 10.39
C ILE A 39 -2.47 -15.53 11.23
N THR A 40 -2.09 -16.64 10.57
CA THR A 40 -2.04 -17.98 11.20
C THR A 40 -0.72 -18.29 11.92
N ALA A 41 0.36 -17.58 11.61
CA ALA A 41 1.71 -17.85 12.11
C ALA A 41 2.50 -16.53 12.25
N PRO A 42 3.58 -16.50 13.07
CA PRO A 42 4.40 -15.31 13.23
C PRO A 42 5.20 -14.97 11.97
N GLY A 43 5.37 -13.68 11.69
CA GLY A 43 6.11 -13.16 10.55
C GLY A 43 5.91 -11.66 10.35
N ASN A 44 6.31 -11.16 9.19
CA ASN A 44 6.05 -9.81 8.76
C ASN A 44 4.82 -9.79 7.84
N VAL A 45 3.98 -8.77 8.01
CA VAL A 45 2.85 -8.48 7.12
C VAL A 45 3.13 -7.17 6.42
N TYR A 46 2.94 -7.16 5.11
CA TYR A 46 3.03 -5.96 4.30
C TYR A 46 1.73 -5.76 3.55
N CYS A 47 1.24 -4.53 3.52
CA CYS A 47 0.12 -4.17 2.68
C CYS A 47 0.46 -2.89 1.90
N ALA A 48 0.17 -2.88 0.61
CA ALA A 48 0.37 -1.73 -0.25
C ALA A 48 -0.90 -1.39 -1.02
N ALA A 49 -1.16 -0.11 -1.21
CA ALA A 49 -2.23 0.39 -2.06
C ALA A 49 -1.64 0.81 -3.42
N PHE A 50 -2.17 0.25 -4.50
CA PHE A 50 -1.86 0.65 -5.87
C PHE A 50 -3.08 1.29 -6.51
N LEU A 51 -2.89 2.19 -7.48
CA LEU A 51 -4.01 2.77 -8.21
C LEU A 51 -4.83 1.64 -8.87
N ALA A 52 -6.15 1.77 -8.87
CA ALA A 52 -7.02 0.76 -9.48
C ALA A 52 -6.62 0.48 -10.94
N GLY A 53 -6.53 -0.81 -11.30
CA GLY A 53 -6.07 -1.25 -12.62
C GLY A 53 -4.55 -1.30 -12.82
N THR A 54 -3.74 -0.98 -11.80
CA THR A 54 -2.27 -1.16 -11.89
C THR A 54 -1.93 -2.65 -11.88
N PRO A 55 -1.27 -3.21 -12.92
CA PRO A 55 -0.86 -4.61 -12.91
C PRO A 55 0.30 -4.83 -11.95
N LEU A 56 0.19 -5.82 -11.05
CA LEU A 56 1.30 -6.25 -10.19
C LEU A 56 2.02 -7.45 -10.82
N SER A 57 3.33 -7.31 -11.04
CA SER A 57 4.18 -8.36 -11.61
C SER A 57 5.05 -9.09 -10.57
N THR A 58 5.19 -8.54 -9.36
CA THR A 58 6.05 -9.12 -8.30
C THR A 58 5.59 -8.73 -6.89
N VAL A 59 5.78 -9.63 -5.92
CA VAL A 59 5.54 -9.36 -4.49
C VAL A 59 6.51 -8.32 -3.92
N VAL A 60 7.66 -8.14 -4.56
CA VAL A 60 8.65 -7.12 -4.17
C VAL A 60 8.08 -5.71 -4.29
N SER A 61 7.15 -5.48 -5.23
CA SER A 61 6.44 -4.20 -5.33
C SER A 61 5.58 -3.92 -4.11
N ILE A 62 4.94 -4.95 -3.54
CA ILE A 62 4.15 -4.82 -2.31
C ILE A 62 5.09 -4.58 -1.12
N ARG A 63 6.24 -5.25 -1.07
CA ARG A 63 7.27 -5.09 -0.02
C ARG A 63 7.86 -3.69 0.03
N ASN A 64 8.26 -3.16 -1.11
CA ASN A 64 9.00 -1.90 -1.18
C ASN A 64 8.08 -0.67 -1.01
N THR A 65 6.83 -0.76 -1.48
CA THR A 65 5.86 0.34 -1.42
C THR A 65 4.95 0.26 -0.19
N GLY A 66 4.75 -0.95 0.34
CA GLY A 66 3.77 -1.22 1.39
C GLY A 66 4.19 -0.79 2.78
N ALA A 67 3.20 -0.56 3.61
CA ALA A 67 3.40 -0.44 5.05
C ALA A 67 3.61 -1.84 5.65
N THR A 68 4.49 -1.91 6.64
CA THR A 68 4.87 -3.17 7.32
C THR A 68 4.39 -3.20 8.76
N VAL A 69 4.03 -4.39 9.23
CA VAL A 69 3.80 -4.70 10.64
C VAL A 69 4.51 -6.00 10.98
N LEU A 70 5.28 -5.95 12.07
CA LEU A 70 5.84 -7.14 12.70
C LEU A 70 4.75 -7.86 13.50
N ALA A 71 4.53 -9.14 13.20
CA ALA A 71 3.57 -9.98 13.89
C ALA A 71 4.29 -11.12 14.62
N PRO A 72 4.65 -10.95 15.91
CA PRO A 72 5.44 -11.93 16.66
C PRO A 72 4.64 -13.20 17.01
N THR A 73 3.32 -13.16 16.89
CA THR A 73 2.42 -14.28 17.20
C THR A 73 1.29 -14.35 16.18
N ARG A 74 0.49 -15.42 16.20
CA ARG A 74 -0.75 -15.50 15.42
C ARG A 74 -1.79 -14.53 15.99
N GLY A 75 -2.61 -13.94 15.13
CA GLY A 75 -3.68 -13.05 15.56
C GLY A 75 -4.00 -11.93 14.58
N VAL A 76 -4.73 -10.92 15.07
CA VAL A 76 -5.19 -9.79 14.28
C VAL A 76 -4.23 -8.62 14.39
N TYR A 77 -3.78 -8.11 13.26
CA TYR A 77 -2.86 -6.98 13.15
C TYR A 77 -3.42 -5.89 12.24
N ARG A 78 -3.05 -4.64 12.53
CA ARG A 78 -3.51 -3.45 11.80
C ARG A 78 -2.35 -2.78 11.08
N VAL A 79 -2.40 -2.78 9.76
CA VAL A 79 -1.42 -2.12 8.89
C VAL A 79 -1.98 -0.75 8.49
N ASN A 80 -1.24 0.33 8.74
CA ASN A 80 -1.69 1.69 8.41
C ASN A 80 -1.08 2.13 7.07
N LEU A 81 -1.92 2.24 6.04
CA LEU A 81 -1.56 2.84 4.77
C LEU A 81 -1.64 4.37 4.91
N ARG A 82 -0.58 5.07 4.50
CA ARG A 82 -0.47 6.54 4.57
C ARG A 82 -0.09 7.09 3.21
N SER A 83 -0.10 8.42 3.10
CA SER A 83 0.30 9.14 1.88
C SER A 83 -0.51 8.74 0.64
N LEU A 84 -1.78 8.37 0.84
CA LEU A 84 -2.70 8.12 -0.25
C LEU A 84 -3.23 9.45 -0.80
N SER A 85 -3.50 9.50 -2.10
CA SER A 85 -4.21 10.64 -2.69
C SER A 85 -5.70 10.66 -2.32
N PRO A 86 -6.29 11.84 -2.06
CA PRO A 86 -7.73 12.03 -1.85
C PRO A 86 -8.59 11.58 -3.02
N ASP A 87 -9.84 11.22 -2.72
CA ASP A 87 -10.87 10.86 -3.69
C ASP A 87 -10.38 9.85 -4.76
N THR A 88 -9.49 8.93 -4.41
CA THR A 88 -8.78 8.09 -5.36
C THR A 88 -9.08 6.62 -5.11
N ALA A 89 -9.30 5.89 -6.21
CA ALA A 89 -9.55 4.46 -6.21
C ALA A 89 -8.23 3.69 -6.19
N TYR A 90 -8.09 2.83 -5.19
CA TYR A 90 -6.95 1.95 -4.97
C TYR A 90 -7.38 0.49 -4.90
N GLU A 91 -6.42 -0.38 -5.19
CA GLU A 91 -6.46 -1.80 -4.90
C GLU A 91 -5.37 -2.10 -3.88
N VAL A 92 -5.78 -2.62 -2.73
CA VAL A 92 -4.88 -2.99 -1.64
C VAL A 92 -4.52 -4.46 -1.77
N TYR A 93 -3.24 -4.75 -1.75
CA TYR A 93 -2.70 -6.11 -1.74
C TYR A 93 -1.88 -6.30 -0.48
N CYS A 94 -2.08 -7.43 0.20
CA CYS A 94 -1.30 -7.82 1.35
C CYS A 94 -0.49 -9.08 1.05
N TYR A 95 0.72 -9.13 1.56
CA TYR A 95 1.56 -10.33 1.51
C TYR A 95 2.26 -10.52 2.86
N THR A 96 2.75 -11.73 3.08
CA THR A 96 3.46 -12.10 4.31
C THR A 96 4.78 -12.78 4.00
N GLU A 97 5.71 -12.66 4.93
CA GLU A 97 6.95 -13.45 4.97
C GLU A 97 7.19 -13.91 6.40
N ASN A 98 7.68 -15.13 6.61
CA ASN A 98 8.09 -15.55 7.94
C ASN A 98 9.51 -15.06 8.26
N PHE A 99 9.93 -15.22 9.52
CA PHE A 99 11.29 -14.83 9.95
C PHE A 99 12.40 -15.75 9.41
N GLY A 100 12.04 -16.87 8.79
CA GLY A 100 12.96 -17.78 8.11
C GLY A 100 13.15 -17.48 6.62
N GLY A 101 12.58 -16.39 6.09
CA GLY A 101 12.71 -15.99 4.68
C GLY A 101 11.74 -16.67 3.71
N PHE A 102 10.75 -17.42 4.20
CA PHE A 102 9.70 -17.99 3.36
C PHE A 102 8.65 -16.92 3.04
N VAL A 103 8.49 -16.65 1.75
CA VAL A 103 7.63 -15.59 1.22
C VAL A 103 6.34 -16.17 0.63
N MET A 104 5.24 -15.44 0.80
CA MET A 104 3.99 -15.70 0.11
C MET A 104 4.16 -15.50 -1.42
N PRO A 105 3.70 -16.44 -2.28
CA PRO A 105 3.79 -16.29 -3.72
C PRO A 105 2.84 -15.21 -4.24
N LEU A 106 3.18 -14.61 -5.39
CA LEU A 106 2.39 -13.54 -6.00
C LEU A 106 0.94 -13.95 -6.25
N SER A 107 0.71 -15.17 -6.74
CA SER A 107 -0.64 -15.68 -7.01
C SER A 107 -1.55 -15.63 -5.78
N THR A 108 -1.02 -15.98 -4.60
CA THR A 108 -1.75 -15.88 -3.33
C THR A 108 -1.87 -14.43 -2.86
N ALA A 109 -0.85 -13.60 -3.03
CA ALA A 109 -0.97 -12.17 -2.70
C ALA A 109 -2.06 -11.47 -3.53
N LEU A 110 -2.21 -11.83 -4.81
CA LEU A 110 -3.25 -11.30 -5.70
C LEU A 110 -4.67 -11.66 -5.24
N THR A 111 -4.87 -12.79 -4.56
CA THR A 111 -6.20 -13.14 -4.02
C THR A 111 -6.59 -12.31 -2.80
N THR A 112 -5.65 -11.56 -2.21
CA THR A 112 -5.92 -10.66 -1.06
C THR A 112 -6.43 -9.28 -1.47
N LYS A 113 -6.64 -9.07 -2.77
CA LYS A 113 -7.08 -7.81 -3.36
C LYS A 113 -8.34 -7.29 -2.67
N THR A 114 -8.24 -6.09 -2.08
CA THR A 114 -9.38 -5.37 -1.52
C THR A 114 -9.49 -3.98 -2.15
N ALA A 115 -10.67 -3.64 -2.66
CA ALA A 115 -10.91 -2.31 -3.23
C ALA A 115 -10.98 -1.25 -2.11
N LEU A 116 -10.27 -0.14 -2.30
CA LEU A 116 -10.21 0.99 -1.39
C LEU A 116 -10.54 2.27 -2.14
N GLN A 117 -11.48 3.06 -1.62
CA GLN A 117 -11.73 4.42 -2.10
C GLN A 117 -11.40 5.39 -0.98
N THR A 118 -10.39 6.24 -1.15
CA THR A 118 -10.10 7.29 -0.15
C THR A 118 -11.21 8.32 -0.15
N THR A 119 -11.44 8.93 1.02
CA THR A 119 -12.49 9.94 1.14
C THR A 119 -12.09 11.25 0.42
N CYS A 120 -13.10 12.05 0.11
CA CYS A 120 -12.94 13.39 -0.44
C CYS A 120 -12.10 14.30 0.50
N CYS A 121 -11.48 15.37 0.02
CA CYS A 121 -11.54 15.99 -1.31
C CYS A 121 -10.14 16.35 -1.80
N ARG A 122 -9.98 16.46 -3.13
CA ARG A 122 -8.75 16.99 -3.73
C ARG A 122 -8.59 18.46 -3.35
N THR A 123 -7.37 18.87 -3.05
CA THR A 123 -7.04 20.24 -2.69
C THR A 123 -5.77 20.70 -3.40
N ILE A 124 -5.72 21.99 -3.71
CA ILE A 124 -4.49 22.68 -4.11
C ILE A 124 -3.87 23.19 -2.81
N GLN A 125 -2.67 22.73 -2.52
CA GLN A 125 -1.93 23.11 -1.33
C GLN A 125 -0.90 24.17 -1.68
N MET A 126 -0.86 25.23 -0.89
CA MET A 126 0.19 26.24 -0.98
C MET A 126 1.42 25.71 -0.26
N VAL A 127 2.48 25.42 -1.01
CA VAL A 127 3.76 24.88 -0.51
C VAL A 127 4.65 26.00 0.01
N THR A 128 4.67 27.13 -0.70
CA THR A 128 5.47 28.31 -0.32
C THR A 128 4.57 29.53 -0.28
N SER A 129 4.51 30.15 0.88
CA SER A 129 3.74 31.36 1.15
C SER A 129 4.59 32.38 1.90
N PHE A 130 4.25 33.65 1.76
CA PHE A 130 4.95 34.76 2.42
C PHE A 130 3.97 35.56 3.26
N PRO A 131 4.28 35.85 4.54
CA PRO A 131 3.35 36.54 5.44
C PRO A 131 3.19 38.04 5.11
N SER A 132 4.09 38.59 4.29
CA SER A 132 4.02 39.96 3.80
C SER A 132 4.40 39.99 2.33
N ILE A 133 3.68 40.81 1.57
CA ILE A 133 3.90 41.01 0.13
C ILE A 133 4.52 42.39 -0.01
N SER A 134 5.73 42.46 -0.56
CA SER A 134 6.35 43.74 -0.90
C SER A 134 5.69 44.31 -2.15
N ILE A 135 5.26 45.58 -2.08
CA ILE A 135 4.77 46.32 -3.25
C ILE A 135 5.88 46.40 -4.30
N PHE A 136 5.51 46.14 -5.56
CA PHE A 136 6.41 46.34 -6.70
C PHE A 136 6.71 47.83 -6.87
N THR A 137 8.00 48.18 -6.92
CA THR A 137 8.48 49.53 -7.22
C THR A 137 9.44 49.48 -8.42
N THR A 138 9.23 50.37 -9.38
CA THR A 138 10.03 50.45 -10.60
C THR A 138 11.50 50.74 -10.26
N GLY A 139 12.44 49.92 -10.73
CA GLY A 139 13.88 50.06 -10.45
C GLY A 139 14.40 49.29 -9.22
N SER A 140 13.54 48.55 -8.52
CA SER A 140 13.95 47.65 -7.43
C SER A 140 14.72 46.43 -7.96
N LEU A 141 15.86 46.11 -7.33
CA LEU A 141 16.61 44.86 -7.56
C LEU A 141 16.16 43.72 -6.64
N ARG A 142 15.04 43.89 -5.90
CA ARG A 142 14.55 42.86 -4.98
C ARG A 142 14.00 41.67 -5.78
N PRO A 143 14.40 40.43 -5.45
CA PRO A 143 13.85 39.24 -6.07
C PRO A 143 12.35 39.11 -5.74
N GLU A 144 11.58 38.67 -6.72
CA GLU A 144 10.13 38.49 -6.60
C GLU A 144 9.79 37.30 -5.69
N LEU A 145 8.72 37.45 -4.90
CA LEU A 145 8.22 36.39 -4.04
C LEU A 145 7.45 35.36 -4.87
N GLN A 146 8.04 34.19 -5.06
CA GLN A 146 7.43 33.10 -5.83
C GLN A 146 6.59 32.19 -4.93
N PHE A 147 5.27 32.29 -5.07
CA PHE A 147 4.34 31.35 -4.44
C PHE A 147 4.38 30.01 -5.18
N VAL A 148 4.49 28.92 -4.42
CA VAL A 148 4.52 27.57 -4.98
C VAL A 148 3.27 26.84 -4.54
N PHE A 149 2.59 26.21 -5.50
CA PHE A 149 1.41 25.39 -5.28
C PHE A 149 1.70 23.94 -5.68
N ALA A 150 1.10 23.00 -4.96
CA ALA A 150 1.12 21.59 -5.28
C ALA A 150 -0.29 21.02 -5.27
N LEU A 151 -0.51 20.00 -6.10
CA LEU A 151 -1.71 19.19 -6.06
C LEU A 151 -1.49 18.05 -5.08
N ASP A 152 -2.47 17.77 -4.23
CA ASP A 152 -2.44 16.62 -3.31
C ASP A 152 -2.83 15.29 -4.00
N SER A 153 -3.21 15.34 -5.28
CA SER A 153 -3.66 14.20 -6.08
C SER A 153 -3.35 14.41 -7.55
N ARG A 154 -3.22 13.30 -8.30
CA ARG A 154 -3.01 13.35 -9.75
C ARG A 154 -4.29 13.82 -10.47
N PRO A 155 -4.20 14.76 -11.43
CA PRO A 155 -5.33 15.13 -12.28
C PRO A 155 -5.89 13.94 -13.05
N ARG A 156 -7.20 13.91 -13.25
CA ARG A 156 -7.90 12.83 -13.98
C ARG A 156 -8.11 13.10 -15.48
N GLY A 157 -7.69 14.27 -15.97
CA GLY A 157 -7.82 14.63 -17.39
C GLY A 157 -6.59 14.22 -18.20
N THR A 158 -6.81 13.71 -19.41
CA THR A 158 -5.82 13.73 -20.49
C THR A 158 -5.67 15.16 -20.98
N ILE A 159 -4.43 15.63 -21.10
CA ILE A 159 -4.07 16.94 -21.65
C ILE A 159 -4.22 16.92 -23.17
#